data_AF-A0A3C0QV76-F1
#
_entry.id   AF-A0A3C0QV76-F1
#
_cell.length_a   1.000
_cell.length_b   1.000
_cell.length_c   1.000
_cell.angle_alpha   90.00
_cell.angle_beta   90.00
_cell.angle_gamma   90.00
#
_symmetry.space_group_name_H-M   'P 1'
#
loop_
_entity.id
_entity.type
_entity.pdbx_description
1 polymer ?
#
loop_
_entity_poly.entity_id
_entity_poly.type
_entity_poly.pdbx_seq_one_letter_code
_entity_poly.pdbx_strand_id
1 'polypeptide(L)'
;MAIPTTRTSENGHIQIDSLLCTGCGACVQVCQDGCIEIKYQLAQSAPNPLLGCVACGHCMAVCPHGAIVVSGRTIQRKDLIDFDGTIQQVDYNQLLALFQRRRSMRNFLEKEIDPQLTQQILNAASFAPMGVPPSDVGVVVWQGAKANAEFLADFVDLVQSQKWIFSRPMLPFLRPFIGMEDYKMLRNFVVPALHQIVKDAQKGKNILTYNAPLAMYFYGS
;
A
#
# COMPACT_ATOMS: atom_id res chain seq x y z
N MET A 1 2.00 -12.84 21.02
CA MET A 1 3.20 -11.97 21.01
C MET A 1 3.00 -10.94 19.92
N ALA A 2 3.13 -9.64 20.22
CA ALA A 2 2.83 -8.60 19.22
C ALA A 2 3.77 -8.68 18.01
N ILE A 3 3.23 -8.52 16.81
CA ILE A 3 4.02 -8.44 15.58
C ILE A 3 4.58 -7.01 15.44
N PRO A 4 5.91 -6.84 15.46
CA PRO A 4 6.52 -5.54 15.23
C PRO A 4 6.35 -5.12 13.77
N THR A 5 6.08 -3.84 13.59
CA THR A 5 6.03 -3.13 12.30
C THR A 5 6.89 -1.88 12.43
N THR A 6 7.16 -1.17 11.33
CA THR A 6 7.95 0.06 11.40
C THR A 6 7.21 1.19 12.16
N ARG A 7 5.90 1.04 12.36
CA ARG A 7 5.03 2.01 13.04
C ARG A 7 4.66 1.66 14.48
N THR A 8 4.78 0.40 14.90
CA THR A 8 4.40 -0.05 16.25
C THR A 8 4.98 -1.42 16.60
N SER A 9 5.26 -1.63 17.88
CA SER A 9 5.69 -2.90 18.49
C SER A 9 4.66 -3.47 19.47
N GLU A 10 3.50 -2.84 19.62
CA GLU A 10 2.48 -3.21 20.60
C GLU A 10 1.25 -3.86 19.95
N ASN A 11 0.48 -4.63 20.73
CA ASN A 11 -0.81 -5.16 20.28
C ASN A 11 -1.86 -4.04 20.17
N GLY A 12 -2.87 -4.26 19.34
CA GLY A 12 -4.11 -3.50 19.38
C GLY A 12 -4.88 -3.74 20.68
N HIS A 13 -5.68 -2.75 21.06
CA HIS A 13 -6.54 -2.79 22.23
C HIS A 13 -7.98 -3.02 21.79
N ILE A 14 -8.61 -4.06 22.32
CA ILE A 14 -10.01 -4.40 22.04
C ILE A 14 -10.84 -3.93 23.23
N GLN A 15 -11.83 -3.08 22.96
CA GLN A 15 -12.87 -2.67 23.89
C GLN A 15 -14.20 -3.25 23.43
N ILE A 16 -14.94 -3.84 24.36
CA ILE A 16 -16.23 -4.48 24.08
C ILE A 16 -17.27 -3.86 25.02
N ASP A 17 -18.33 -3.27 24.45
CA ASP A 17 -19.47 -2.77 25.19
C ASP A 17 -20.48 -3.90 25.42
N SER A 18 -20.61 -4.33 26.67
CA SER A 18 -21.52 -5.41 27.06
C SER A 18 -22.99 -5.02 26.97
N LEU A 19 -23.34 -3.73 26.97
CA LEU A 19 -24.72 -3.26 26.81
C LEU A 19 -25.20 -3.36 25.37
N LEU A 20 -24.27 -3.26 24.41
CA LEU A 20 -24.54 -3.39 22.98
C LEU A 20 -24.35 -4.83 22.46
N CYS A 21 -23.56 -5.64 23.16
CA CYS A 21 -23.25 -7.00 22.73
C CYS A 21 -24.44 -7.95 22.92
N THR A 22 -24.82 -8.66 21.86
CA THR A 22 -25.88 -9.68 21.89
C THR A 22 -25.37 -11.12 21.92
N GLY A 23 -24.05 -11.33 21.94
CA GLY A 23 -23.46 -12.67 21.92
C GLY A 23 -23.49 -13.39 20.57
N CYS A 24 -23.83 -12.71 19.47
CA CYS A 24 -24.02 -13.34 18.15
C CYS A 24 -22.79 -14.07 17.55
N GLY A 25 -21.59 -13.82 18.06
CA GLY A 25 -20.38 -14.56 17.66
C GLY A 25 -19.73 -14.13 16.33
N ALA A 26 -20.29 -13.19 15.57
CA ALA A 26 -19.73 -12.75 14.28
C ALA A 26 -18.26 -12.29 14.38
N CYS A 27 -17.92 -11.56 15.44
CA CYS A 27 -16.56 -11.10 15.73
C CYS A 27 -15.55 -12.25 15.97
N VAL A 28 -16.00 -13.35 16.56
CA VAL A 28 -15.17 -14.54 16.82
C VAL A 28 -14.88 -15.27 15.50
N GLN A 29 -15.87 -15.37 14.62
CA GLN A 29 -15.72 -16.05 13.32
C GLN A 29 -14.69 -15.38 12.41
N VAL A 30 -14.56 -14.05 12.46
CA VAL A 30 -13.61 -13.31 11.63
C VAL A 30 -12.23 -13.13 12.27
N CYS A 31 -12.11 -13.34 13.58
CA CYS A 31 -10.86 -13.14 14.31
C CYS A 31 -9.98 -14.41 14.25
N GLN A 32 -9.20 -14.53 13.17
CA GLN A 32 -8.32 -15.70 12.96
C GLN A 32 -7.21 -15.82 14.02
N ASP A 33 -6.81 -14.72 14.66
CA ASP A 33 -5.83 -14.72 15.76
C ASP A 33 -6.41 -15.18 17.11
N GLY A 34 -7.73 -15.40 17.19
CA GLY A 34 -8.40 -15.86 18.39
C GLY A 34 -8.37 -14.86 19.54
N CYS A 35 -8.46 -13.55 19.25
CA CYS A 35 -8.42 -12.50 20.27
C CYS A 35 -9.75 -12.27 21.01
N ILE A 36 -10.85 -12.83 20.51
CA ILE A 36 -12.19 -12.65 21.06
C ILE A 36 -12.83 -14.03 21.21
N GLU A 37 -13.47 -14.27 22.34
CA GLU A 37 -14.27 -15.48 22.62
C GLU A 37 -15.68 -15.10 23.07
N ILE A 38 -16.62 -16.05 22.98
CA ILE A 38 -17.94 -15.91 23.63
C ILE A 38 -17.89 -16.59 24.99
N LYS A 39 -18.15 -15.83 26.05
CA LYS A 39 -18.24 -16.32 27.42
C LYS A 39 -19.44 -15.69 28.12
N TYR A 40 -20.21 -16.50 28.84
CA TYR A 40 -21.48 -16.08 29.47
C TYR A 40 -22.43 -15.36 28.49
N GLN A 41 -22.54 -15.89 27.25
CA GLN A 41 -23.35 -15.33 26.17
C GLN A 41 -22.93 -13.93 25.68
N LEU A 42 -21.74 -13.45 26.04
CA LEU A 42 -21.21 -12.16 25.58
C LEU A 42 -19.81 -12.31 25.01
N ALA A 43 -19.44 -11.40 24.10
CA ALA A 43 -18.08 -11.34 23.59
C ALA A 43 -17.13 -10.80 24.67
N GLN A 44 -15.96 -11.43 24.80
CA GLN A 44 -14.90 -11.04 25.72
C GLN A 44 -13.53 -11.22 25.06
N SER A 45 -12.53 -10.47 25.52
CA SER A 45 -11.15 -10.68 25.08
C SER A 45 -10.64 -12.04 25.52
N ALA A 46 -10.09 -12.82 24.59
CA ALA A 46 -9.53 -14.12 24.88
C ALA A 46 -8.17 -13.98 25.59
N PRO A 47 -7.83 -14.87 26.55
CA PRO A 47 -6.62 -14.73 27.36
C PRO A 47 -5.32 -15.04 26.60
N ASN A 48 -5.36 -15.94 25.61
CA ASN A 48 -4.17 -16.47 24.94
C ASN A 48 -4.31 -16.44 23.40
N PRO A 49 -4.38 -15.25 22.79
CA PRO A 49 -4.39 -15.13 21.33
C PRO A 49 -3.04 -15.55 20.73
N LEU A 50 -3.06 -16.09 19.50
CA LEU A 50 -1.86 -16.58 18.82
C LEU A 50 -0.82 -15.46 18.63
N LEU A 51 -1.23 -14.37 17.97
CA LEU A 51 -0.39 -13.21 17.65
C LEU A 51 -0.75 -11.97 18.48
N GLY A 52 -1.81 -12.04 19.30
CA GLY A 52 -2.42 -10.84 19.86
C GLY A 52 -3.21 -10.07 18.80
N CYS A 53 -3.89 -8.99 19.22
CA CYS A 53 -4.69 -8.21 18.28
C CYS A 53 -3.76 -7.44 17.34
N VAL A 54 -3.78 -7.78 16.04
CA VAL A 54 -3.03 -7.03 15.02
C VAL A 54 -3.74 -5.75 14.57
N ALA A 55 -4.91 -5.45 15.16
CA ALA A 55 -5.72 -4.29 14.87
C ALA A 55 -6.25 -4.20 13.42
N CYS A 56 -6.67 -5.34 12.85
CA CYS A 56 -7.23 -5.41 11.48
C CYS A 56 -8.65 -4.84 11.34
N GLY A 57 -9.34 -4.59 12.46
CA GLY A 57 -10.66 -3.97 12.44
C GLY A 57 -11.81 -4.85 11.93
N HIS A 58 -11.56 -6.09 11.47
CA HIS A 58 -12.62 -6.97 10.96
C HIS A 58 -13.75 -7.19 11.97
N CYS A 59 -13.41 -7.39 13.26
CA CYS A 59 -14.42 -7.55 14.32
C CYS A 59 -15.28 -6.30 14.53
N MET A 60 -14.72 -5.10 14.34
CA MET A 60 -15.51 -3.85 14.36
C MET A 60 -16.46 -3.80 13.15
N ALA A 61 -15.97 -4.16 11.96
CA ALA A 61 -16.73 -4.06 10.70
C ALA A 61 -17.91 -5.04 10.62
N VAL A 62 -17.77 -6.25 11.17
CA VAL A 62 -18.85 -7.26 11.14
C VAL A 62 -19.79 -7.22 12.34
N CYS A 63 -19.54 -6.36 13.33
CA CYS A 63 -20.40 -6.27 14.51
C CYS A 63 -21.69 -5.51 14.16
N PRO A 64 -22.87 -6.17 14.14
CA PRO A 64 -24.11 -5.50 13.73
C PRO A 64 -24.61 -4.44 14.72
N HIS A 65 -24.13 -4.49 15.98
CA HIS A 65 -24.54 -3.58 17.04
C HIS A 65 -23.44 -2.57 17.41
N GLY A 66 -22.32 -2.54 16.68
CA GLY A 66 -21.21 -1.63 16.98
C GLY A 66 -20.57 -1.81 18.36
N ALA A 67 -20.72 -3.00 18.96
CA ALA A 67 -20.29 -3.29 20.33
C ALA A 67 -18.76 -3.43 20.51
N ILE A 68 -17.99 -3.37 19.43
CA ILE A 68 -16.54 -3.61 19.47
C ILE A 68 -15.81 -2.40 18.91
N VAL A 69 -14.83 -1.92 19.66
CA VAL A 69 -13.90 -0.87 19.24
C VAL A 69 -12.48 -1.41 19.38
N VAL A 70 -11.71 -1.33 18.30
CA VAL A 70 -10.29 -1.64 18.30
C VAL A 70 -9.51 -0.34 18.11
N SER A 71 -8.48 -0.16 18.93
CA SER A 71 -7.59 1.02 18.92
C SER A 71 -6.13 0.59 19.08
N GLY A 72 -5.21 1.55 18.99
CA GLY A 72 -3.78 1.27 18.93
C GLY A 72 -3.35 0.85 17.52
N ARG A 73 -2.05 0.65 17.30
CA ARG A 73 -1.50 0.28 15.98
C ARG A 73 -2.02 1.16 14.82
N THR A 74 -2.22 2.45 15.08
CA THR A 74 -2.68 3.48 14.10
C THR A 74 -4.08 3.27 13.51
N ILE A 75 -4.93 2.46 14.13
CA ILE A 75 -6.37 2.39 13.81
C ILE A 75 -7.21 2.99 14.93
N GLN A 76 -8.33 3.59 14.55
CA GLN A 76 -9.38 4.12 15.41
C GLN A 76 -10.75 3.76 14.82
N ARG A 77 -11.81 3.84 15.63
CA ARG A 77 -13.19 3.56 15.17
C ARG A 77 -13.61 4.39 13.95
N LYS A 78 -13.16 5.65 13.87
CA LYS A 78 -13.48 6.56 12.76
C LYS A 78 -12.88 6.14 11.41
N ASP A 79 -11.89 5.26 11.43
CA ASP A 79 -11.23 4.77 10.22
C ASP A 79 -12.05 3.66 9.54
N LEU A 80 -13.08 3.14 10.23
CA LEU A 80 -14.05 2.25 9.63
C LEU A 80 -15.14 3.03 8.91
N ILE A 81 -15.46 2.54 7.72
CA ILE A 81 -16.63 2.97 6.96
C ILE A 81 -17.79 2.04 7.30
N ASP A 82 -18.87 2.65 7.75
CA ASP A 82 -20.12 1.93 7.97
C ASP A 82 -20.79 1.67 6.62
N PHE A 83 -21.09 0.40 6.34
CA PHE A 83 -21.89 0.04 5.18
C PHE A 83 -23.37 0.27 5.52
N ASP A 84 -23.87 1.46 5.19
CA ASP A 84 -25.29 1.83 5.36
C ASP A 84 -26.20 1.26 4.26
N GLY A 85 -25.66 0.41 3.38
CA GLY A 85 -26.37 -0.15 2.23
C GLY A 85 -26.56 0.82 1.05
N THR A 86 -26.05 2.06 1.15
CA THR A 86 -26.12 3.04 0.04
C THR A 86 -24.96 2.91 -0.93
N ILE A 87 -23.88 2.23 -0.54
CA ILE A 87 -22.72 1.99 -1.39
C ILE A 87 -23.10 1.02 -2.52
N GLN A 88 -22.98 1.51 -3.76
CA GLN A 88 -23.21 0.71 -4.96
C GLN A 88 -22.25 -0.48 -5.01
N GLN A 89 -22.81 -1.69 -5.07
CA GLN A 89 -22.01 -2.90 -5.29
C GLN A 89 -21.52 -2.93 -6.74
N VAL A 90 -20.23 -3.23 -6.91
CA VAL A 90 -19.63 -3.41 -8.24
C VAL A 90 -19.94 -4.82 -8.72
N ASP A 91 -20.57 -4.93 -9.89
CA ASP A 91 -20.85 -6.24 -10.49
C ASP A 91 -19.65 -6.80 -11.27
N TYR A 92 -19.73 -8.09 -11.62
CA TYR A 92 -18.68 -8.79 -12.36
C TYR A 92 -18.33 -8.11 -13.70
N ASN A 93 -19.34 -7.66 -14.46
CA ASN A 93 -19.14 -7.10 -15.79
C ASN A 93 -18.46 -5.72 -15.71
N GLN A 94 -18.85 -4.91 -14.73
CA GLN A 94 -18.22 -3.62 -14.42
C GLN A 94 -16.75 -3.80 -14.05
N LEU A 95 -16.45 -4.76 -13.16
CA LEU A 95 -15.07 -5.06 -12.76
C LEU A 95 -14.23 -5.60 -13.93
N LEU A 96 -14.79 -6.52 -14.73
CA LEU A 96 -14.12 -7.08 -15.89
C LEU A 96 -13.80 -5.99 -16.93
N ALA A 97 -14.75 -5.10 -17.20
CA ALA A 97 -14.56 -3.99 -18.13
C ALA A 97 -13.42 -3.06 -17.69
N LEU A 98 -13.29 -2.78 -16.39
CA LEU A 98 -12.16 -2.02 -15.83
C LEU A 98 -10.83 -2.72 -16.14
N PHE A 99 -10.74 -4.02 -15.87
CA PHE A 99 -9.51 -4.80 -16.10
C PHE A 99 -9.13 -4.90 -17.58
N GLN A 100 -10.10 -5.07 -18.47
CA GLN A 100 -9.85 -5.13 -19.92
C GLN A 100 -9.38 -3.79 -20.50
N ARG A 101 -9.88 -2.67 -19.97
CA ARG A 101 -9.56 -1.32 -20.48
C ARG A 101 -8.31 -0.73 -19.84
N ARG A 102 -7.94 -1.15 -18.64
CA ARG A 102 -6.75 -0.62 -17.93
C ARG A 102 -5.47 -1.03 -18.66
N ARG A 103 -4.74 -0.04 -19.18
CA ARG A 103 -3.44 -0.22 -19.83
C ARG A 103 -2.40 0.70 -19.22
N SER A 104 -1.13 0.34 -19.35
CA SER A 104 -0.02 1.24 -19.02
C SER A 104 0.06 2.36 -20.07
N MET A 105 -0.51 3.51 -19.72
CA MET A 105 -0.49 4.72 -20.56
C MET A 105 0.86 5.42 -20.44
N ARG A 106 1.41 5.83 -21.59
CA ARG A 106 2.74 6.48 -21.71
C ARG A 106 2.72 7.70 -22.63
N ASN A 107 1.51 8.17 -22.94
CA ASN A 107 1.29 9.37 -23.70
C ASN A 107 0.21 10.16 -22.96
N PHE A 108 0.57 11.36 -22.51
CA PHE A 108 -0.27 12.20 -21.66
C PHE A 108 -0.52 13.53 -22.34
N LEU A 109 -1.70 14.08 -22.09
CA LEU A 109 -1.98 15.47 -22.46
C LEU A 109 -1.20 16.39 -21.52
N GLU A 110 -0.75 17.53 -22.05
CA GLU A 110 -0.19 18.63 -21.25
C GLU A 110 -1.31 19.38 -20.52
N LYS A 111 -1.96 18.68 -19.58
CA LYS A 111 -3.08 19.17 -18.79
C LYS A 111 -2.84 18.85 -17.33
N GLU A 112 -2.89 19.88 -16.48
CA GLU A 112 -2.80 19.70 -15.04
C GLU A 112 -3.98 18.89 -14.48
N ILE A 113 -3.69 18.10 -13.45
CA ILE A 113 -4.68 17.33 -12.72
C ILE A 113 -5.20 18.14 -11.54
N ASP A 114 -6.51 18.14 -11.33
CA ASP A 114 -7.14 18.74 -10.16
C ASP A 114 -6.63 18.03 -8.88
N PRO A 115 -6.15 18.78 -7.86
CA PRO A 115 -5.79 18.21 -6.57
C PRO A 115 -6.88 17.32 -5.94
N GLN A 116 -8.17 17.61 -6.19
CA GLN A 116 -9.26 16.76 -5.72
C GLN A 116 -9.22 15.36 -6.34
N LEU A 117 -8.88 15.26 -7.64
CA LEU A 117 -8.74 13.97 -8.32
C LEU A 117 -7.53 13.20 -7.78
N THR A 118 -6.42 13.89 -7.49
CA THR A 118 -5.27 13.31 -6.80
C THR A 118 -5.69 12.70 -5.47
N GLN A 119 -6.50 13.42 -4.68
CA GLN A 119 -6.99 12.92 -3.40
C GLN A 119 -7.95 11.73 -3.54
N GLN A 120 -8.79 11.71 -4.57
CA GLN A 120 -9.65 10.56 -4.87
C GLN A 120 -8.83 9.30 -5.17
N ILE A 121 -7.72 9.43 -5.92
CA ILE A 121 -6.81 8.30 -6.20
C ILE A 121 -6.19 7.78 -4.91
N LEU A 122 -5.67 8.68 -4.06
CA LEU A 122 -5.06 8.30 -2.77
C LEU A 122 -6.08 7.64 -1.84
N ASN A 123 -7.30 8.17 -1.77
CA ASN A 123 -8.39 7.59 -0.97
C ASN A 123 -8.78 6.20 -1.49
N ALA A 124 -8.87 6.00 -2.81
CA ALA A 124 -9.11 4.67 -3.37
C ALA A 124 -7.97 3.70 -3.03
N ALA A 125 -6.71 4.16 -3.11
CA ALA A 125 -5.54 3.36 -2.79
C ALA A 125 -5.47 2.94 -1.30
N SER A 126 -5.99 3.76 -0.37
CA SER A 126 -5.99 3.42 1.06
C SER A 126 -6.90 2.25 1.43
N PHE A 127 -7.82 1.83 0.55
CA PHE A 127 -8.64 0.62 0.74
C PHE A 127 -7.96 -0.66 0.26
N ALA A 128 -6.71 -0.59 -0.22
CA ALA A 128 -5.98 -1.79 -0.60
C ALA A 128 -5.87 -2.75 0.61
N PRO A 129 -6.18 -4.05 0.42
CA PRO A 129 -6.06 -5.03 1.49
C PRO A 129 -4.60 -5.19 1.88
N MET A 130 -4.38 -5.59 3.12
CA MET A 130 -3.04 -5.76 3.64
C MET A 130 -2.92 -6.99 4.53
N GLY A 131 -1.72 -7.57 4.59
CA GLY A 131 -1.47 -8.79 5.34
C GLY A 131 -1.52 -8.59 6.86
N VAL A 132 -0.72 -7.64 7.37
CA VAL A 132 -0.64 -7.33 8.81
C VAL A 132 -0.70 -5.80 9.00
N PRO A 133 -1.75 -5.24 9.62
CA PRO A 133 -1.84 -3.82 9.93
C PRO A 133 -0.87 -3.36 11.02
N PRO A 134 -0.50 -2.06 11.05
CA PRO A 134 -0.91 -1.01 10.11
C PRO A 134 -0.12 -1.00 8.81
N SER A 135 -0.65 -0.28 7.80
CA SER A 135 0.05 -0.12 6.53
C SER A 135 1.32 0.70 6.72
N ASP A 136 2.42 0.12 6.28
CA ASP A 136 3.73 0.75 6.18
C ASP A 136 3.96 1.34 4.77
N VAL A 137 2.90 1.55 3.99
CA VAL A 137 2.99 2.12 2.63
C VAL A 137 2.84 3.64 2.70
N GLY A 138 3.90 4.35 2.30
CA GLY A 138 3.89 5.79 2.01
C GLY A 138 3.73 6.09 0.52
N VAL A 139 3.31 7.31 0.20
CA VAL A 139 3.19 7.78 -1.19
C VAL A 139 3.83 9.16 -1.33
N VAL A 140 4.79 9.27 -2.25
CA VAL A 140 5.29 10.58 -2.72
C VAL A 140 4.48 10.97 -3.95
N VAL A 141 3.98 12.21 -3.97
CA VAL A 141 3.17 12.74 -5.07
C VAL A 141 3.87 13.92 -5.72
N TRP A 142 4.19 13.80 -7.00
CA TRP A 142 4.65 14.91 -7.83
C TRP A 142 3.50 15.42 -8.68
N GLN A 143 2.96 16.57 -8.27
CA GLN A 143 1.86 17.24 -8.96
C GLN A 143 2.39 18.14 -10.08
N GLY A 144 1.91 17.93 -11.30
CA GLY A 144 2.25 18.73 -12.46
C GLY A 144 3.57 18.32 -13.15
N ALA A 145 3.73 18.77 -14.39
CA ALA A 145 4.89 18.42 -15.22
C ALA A 145 6.22 18.95 -14.63
N LYS A 146 6.19 20.09 -13.94
CA LYS A 146 7.38 20.69 -13.32
C LYS A 146 7.96 19.81 -12.20
N ALA A 147 7.14 19.45 -11.21
CA ALA A 147 7.60 18.59 -10.11
C ALA A 147 8.06 17.21 -10.60
N ASN A 148 7.40 16.69 -11.64
CA ASN A 148 7.80 15.44 -12.28
C ASN A 148 9.15 15.58 -13.04
N ALA A 149 9.42 16.73 -13.67
CA ALA A 149 10.70 17.00 -14.31
C ALA A 149 11.84 17.19 -13.30
N GLU A 150 11.56 17.83 -12.15
CA GLU A 150 12.50 17.93 -11.03
C GLU A 150 12.87 16.53 -10.50
N PHE A 151 11.88 15.66 -10.32
CA PHE A 151 12.15 14.26 -9.95
C PHE A 151 13.04 13.53 -10.98
N LEU A 152 12.81 13.72 -12.28
CA LEU A 152 13.68 13.14 -13.30
C LEU A 152 15.13 13.63 -13.16
N ALA A 153 15.33 14.93 -12.87
CA ALA A 153 16.66 15.48 -12.67
C ALA A 153 17.35 14.83 -11.46
N ASP A 154 16.66 14.76 -10.31
CA ASP A 154 17.18 14.11 -9.10
C ASP A 154 17.52 12.64 -9.33
N PHE A 155 16.64 11.92 -10.04
CA PHE A 155 16.87 10.52 -10.40
C PHE A 155 18.12 10.37 -11.28
N VAL A 156 18.26 11.22 -12.29
CA VAL A 156 19.44 11.20 -13.17
C VAL A 156 20.69 11.48 -12.34
N ASP A 157 20.71 12.50 -11.50
CA ASP A 157 21.87 12.83 -10.67
C ASP A 157 22.26 11.70 -9.72
N LEU A 158 21.27 11.05 -9.09
CA LEU A 158 21.50 9.85 -8.28
C LEU A 158 22.15 8.73 -9.10
N VAL A 159 21.59 8.37 -10.25
CA VAL A 159 22.15 7.34 -11.14
C VAL A 159 23.57 7.71 -11.58
N GLN A 160 23.80 8.99 -11.87
CA GLN A 160 25.10 9.48 -12.29
C GLN A 160 26.15 9.40 -11.17
N SER A 161 25.80 9.75 -9.94
CA SER A 161 26.70 9.62 -8.77
C SER A 161 27.06 8.16 -8.46
N GLN A 162 26.20 7.20 -8.84
CA GLN A 162 26.37 5.77 -8.58
C GLN A 162 26.79 4.95 -9.81
N LYS A 163 27.24 5.60 -10.90
CA LYS A 163 27.65 4.95 -12.17
C LYS A 163 28.63 3.78 -12.00
N TRP A 164 29.48 3.81 -10.96
CA TRP A 164 30.48 2.78 -10.70
C TRP A 164 29.83 1.41 -10.35
N ILE A 165 28.69 1.40 -9.65
CA ILE A 165 27.96 0.18 -9.27
C ILE A 165 27.44 -0.54 -10.51
N PHE A 166 26.96 0.23 -11.48
CA PHE A 166 26.38 -0.27 -12.73
C PHE A 166 27.41 -0.42 -13.86
N SER A 167 28.70 -0.34 -13.52
CA SER A 167 29.77 -0.42 -14.51
C SER A 167 30.02 -1.86 -14.99
N ARG A 168 30.52 -1.98 -16.23
CA ARG A 168 30.92 -3.27 -16.83
C ARG A 168 31.84 -4.13 -15.96
N PRO A 169 32.88 -3.59 -15.28
CA PRO A 169 33.72 -4.40 -14.40
C PRO A 169 33.04 -4.78 -13.08
N MET A 170 32.09 -3.97 -12.59
CA MET A 170 31.41 -4.24 -11.32
C MET A 170 30.40 -5.39 -11.40
N LEU A 171 29.66 -5.51 -12.50
CA LEU A 171 28.64 -6.55 -12.62
C LEU A 171 29.20 -7.97 -12.44
N PRO A 172 30.30 -8.40 -13.12
CA PRO A 172 30.92 -9.71 -12.86
C PRO A 172 31.40 -9.88 -11.42
N PHE A 173 31.81 -8.80 -10.74
CA PHE A 173 32.21 -8.83 -9.34
C PHE A 173 31.03 -9.09 -8.41
N LEU A 174 29.83 -8.58 -8.73
CA LEU A 174 28.61 -8.84 -7.95
C LEU A 174 28.08 -10.26 -8.14
N ARG A 175 28.43 -10.94 -9.24
CA ARG A 175 27.90 -12.27 -9.61
C ARG A 175 27.97 -13.33 -8.49
N PRO A 176 29.04 -13.46 -7.70
CA PRO A 176 29.10 -14.46 -6.62
C PRO A 176 28.10 -14.20 -5.47
N PHE A 177 27.56 -12.99 -5.35
CA PHE A 177 26.70 -12.56 -4.25
C PHE A 177 25.22 -12.50 -4.60
N ILE A 178 24.85 -12.67 -5.87
CA ILE A 178 23.47 -12.55 -6.35
C ILE A 178 23.05 -13.75 -7.20
N GLY A 179 21.75 -14.00 -7.28
CA GLY A 179 21.18 -15.05 -8.12
C GLY A 179 21.46 -14.83 -9.61
N MET A 180 21.49 -15.91 -10.39
CA MET A 180 21.73 -15.82 -11.84
C MET A 180 20.61 -15.05 -12.57
N GLU A 181 19.39 -15.10 -12.05
CA GLU A 181 18.24 -14.35 -12.58
C GLU A 181 18.42 -12.84 -12.35
N ASP A 182 18.74 -12.44 -11.12
CA ASP A 182 19.01 -11.04 -10.76
C ASP A 182 20.21 -10.49 -11.53
N TYR A 183 21.28 -11.29 -11.66
CA TYR A 183 22.44 -10.92 -12.46
C TYR A 183 22.07 -10.66 -13.92
N LYS A 184 21.27 -11.54 -14.53
CA LYS A 184 20.77 -11.35 -15.91
C LYS A 184 19.87 -10.13 -16.01
N MET A 185 18.98 -9.90 -15.04
CA MET A 185 18.11 -8.74 -15.01
C MET A 185 18.92 -7.44 -14.93
N LEU A 186 19.89 -7.38 -14.01
CA LEU A 186 20.78 -6.23 -13.87
C LEU A 186 21.55 -5.95 -15.16
N ARG A 187 22.22 -6.97 -15.71
CA ARG A 187 23.08 -6.84 -16.88
C ARG A 187 22.32 -6.54 -18.17
N ASN A 188 21.20 -7.24 -18.40
CA ASN A 188 20.52 -7.22 -19.70
C ASN A 188 19.37 -6.21 -19.76
N PHE A 189 18.86 -5.76 -18.62
CA PHE A 189 17.72 -4.83 -18.57
C PHE A 189 18.04 -3.56 -17.77
N VAL A 190 18.35 -3.67 -16.47
CA VAL A 190 18.45 -2.50 -15.59
C VAL A 190 19.55 -1.55 -16.04
N VAL A 191 20.78 -2.04 -16.21
CA VAL A 191 21.91 -1.18 -16.60
C VAL A 191 21.71 -0.54 -17.98
N PRO A 192 21.29 -1.27 -19.04
CA PRO A 192 20.92 -0.66 -20.31
C PRO A 192 19.81 0.39 -20.18
N ALA A 193 18.77 0.12 -19.39
CA ALA A 193 17.66 1.04 -19.18
C ALA A 193 18.10 2.33 -18.50
N LEU A 194 18.90 2.25 -17.43
CA LEU A 194 19.44 3.42 -16.73
C LEU A 194 20.29 4.30 -17.67
N HIS A 195 21.16 3.69 -18.48
CA HIS A 195 21.93 4.44 -19.47
C HIS A 195 21.03 5.14 -20.50
N GLN A 196 19.97 4.47 -20.96
CA GLN A 196 19.04 5.06 -21.92
C GLN A 196 18.22 6.20 -21.29
N ILE A 197 17.78 6.06 -20.04
CA ILE A 197 17.07 7.12 -19.30
C ILE A 197 17.93 8.36 -19.16
N VAL A 198 19.18 8.21 -18.71
CA VAL A 198 20.11 9.35 -18.57
C VAL A 198 20.37 10.02 -19.92
N LYS A 199 20.58 9.23 -20.98
CA LYS A 199 20.82 9.74 -22.34
C LYS A 199 19.62 10.50 -22.92
N ASP A 200 18.40 10.04 -22.68
CA ASP A 200 17.20 10.69 -23.18
C ASP A 200 16.81 11.91 -22.35
N ALA A 201 17.04 11.88 -21.03
CA ALA A 201 16.86 13.03 -20.15
C ALA A 201 17.74 14.21 -20.58
N GLN A 202 19.00 13.96 -20.96
CA GLN A 202 19.91 14.98 -21.53
C GLN A 202 19.39 15.63 -22.83
N LYS A 203 18.46 14.97 -23.54
CA LYS A 203 17.80 15.48 -24.74
C LYS A 203 16.44 16.12 -24.43
N GLY A 204 16.12 16.34 -23.16
CA GLY A 204 14.82 16.84 -22.72
C GLY A 204 13.68 15.82 -22.83
N LYS A 205 13.98 14.52 -23.02
CA LYS A 205 12.98 13.46 -23.12
C LYS A 205 12.87 12.71 -21.81
N ASN A 206 11.71 12.81 -21.17
CA ASN A 206 11.40 12.01 -19.99
C ASN A 206 10.81 10.66 -20.40
N ILE A 207 11.64 9.61 -20.45
CA ILE A 207 11.17 8.25 -20.73
C ILE A 207 10.89 7.43 -19.46
N LEU A 208 11.17 8.01 -18.28
CA LEU A 208 10.97 7.36 -16.98
C LEU A 208 9.50 7.48 -16.55
N THR A 209 8.97 8.71 -16.59
CA THR A 209 7.58 9.03 -16.20
C THR A 209 6.78 9.63 -17.35
N TYR A 210 7.34 9.72 -18.56
CA TYR A 210 6.64 10.13 -19.79
C TYR A 210 5.99 11.52 -19.73
N ASN A 211 6.58 12.45 -18.97
CA ASN A 211 6.00 13.78 -18.71
C ASN A 211 4.57 13.72 -18.14
N ALA A 212 4.24 12.66 -17.39
CA ALA A 212 2.93 12.54 -16.77
C ALA A 212 2.60 13.80 -15.94
N PRO A 213 1.37 14.33 -16.04
CA PRO A 213 0.95 15.51 -15.28
C PRO A 213 0.74 15.21 -13.79
N LEU A 214 0.83 13.94 -13.40
CA LEU A 214 0.80 13.45 -12.04
C LEU A 214 1.64 12.17 -11.97
N ALA A 215 2.61 12.12 -11.07
CA ALA A 215 3.38 10.92 -10.76
C ALA A 215 3.24 10.59 -9.27
N MET A 216 3.07 9.31 -8.95
CA MET A 216 2.98 8.81 -7.58
C MET A 216 3.96 7.66 -7.40
N TYR A 217 4.77 7.70 -6.35
CA TYR A 217 5.67 6.62 -5.97
C TYR A 217 5.27 6.05 -4.62
N PHE A 218 4.87 4.78 -4.62
CA PHE A 218 4.52 4.01 -3.44
C PHE A 218 5.77 3.32 -2.90
N TYR A 219 6.03 3.47 -1.60
CA TYR A 219 7.18 2.89 -0.94
C TYR A 219 6.81 2.29 0.41
N GLY A 220 7.54 1.26 0.84
CA GLY A 220 7.46 0.74 2.21
C GLY A 220 8.37 1.55 3.13
N SER A 221 7.87 1.92 4.31
CA SER A 221 8.61 2.58 5.39
C SER A 221 9.05 1.60 6.45
#